data_AF-K2ALJ3-F1
#
_entry.id   AF-K2ALJ3-F1
#
_cell.length_a   1.000
_cell.length_b   1.000
_cell.length_c   1.000
_cell.angle_alpha   90.00
_cell.angle_beta   90.00
_cell.angle_gamma   90.00
#
_symmetry.space_group_name_H-M   'P 1'
#
loop_
_entity.id
_entity.type
_entity.pdbx_description
1 polymer ?
#
loop_
_entity_poly.entity_id
_entity_poly.type
_entity_poly.pdbx_seq_one_letter_code
_entity_poly.pdbx_strand_id
1 'polypeptide(L)' 'MIILGIESTCDETGATVVENGRKVLSNIVSSSVKLHNKYKGIVPEIAAREQVRVIIPVVNEALAKAFGSIRSNNSYKFGC' A
#
# COMPACT_ATOMS: atom_id res chain seq x y z
N MET A 1 11.80 -15.79 -6.41
CA MET A 1 10.35 -15.48 -6.35
C MET A 1 10.17 -14.18 -5.59
N ILE A 2 9.47 -13.22 -6.18
CA ILE A 2 9.10 -11.95 -5.52
C ILE A 2 7.64 -12.08 -5.08
N ILE A 3 7.35 -11.66 -3.85
CA ILE A 3 6.01 -11.68 -3.26
C ILE A 3 5.65 -10.25 -2.89
N LEU A 4 4.49 -9.77 -3.34
CA LEU A 4 3.89 -8.52 -2.90
C LEU A 4 2.79 -8.85 -1.88
N GLY A 5 3.01 -8.48 -0.62
CA GLY A 5 2.00 -8.50 0.43
C GLY A 5 1.27 -7.17 0.46
N ILE A 6 -0.06 -7.21 0.50
CA ILE A 6 -0.92 -6.03 0.72
C ILE A 6 -1.76 -6.34 1.95
N GLU A 7 -1.74 -5.42 2.91
CA GLU A 7 -2.54 -5.50 4.12
C GLU A 7 -3.38 -4.23 4.25
N SER A 8 -4.68 -4.40 4.50
CA SER A 8 -5.63 -3.30 4.66
C SER A 8 -6.51 -3.59 5.87
N THR A 9 -6.40 -2.73 6.87
CA THR A 9 -7.24 -2.70 8.06
C THR A 9 -8.03 -1.40 8.07
N CYS A 10 -9.12 -1.30 8.84
CA CYS A 10 -10.00 -0.11 8.90
C CYS A 10 -9.26 1.23 9.07
N ASP A 11 -8.06 1.23 9.66
CA ASP A 11 -7.29 2.44 9.96
C ASP A 11 -5.94 2.51 9.24
N GLU A 12 -5.48 1.42 8.63
CA GLU A 12 -4.12 1.30 8.08
C GLU A 12 -4.09 0.55 6.74
N THR A 13 -3.21 0.96 5.85
CA THR A 13 -2.98 0.29 4.56
C THR A 13 -1.48 0.16 4.33
N GLY A 14 -1.00 -1.07 4.19
CA GLY A 14 0.41 -1.40 4.03
C GLY A 14 0.68 -2.25 2.79
N ALA A 15 1.87 -2.08 2.22
CA ALA A 15 2.40 -2.95 1.17
C ALA A 15 3.86 -3.32 1.47
N THR A 16 4.18 -4.60 1.28
CA THR A 16 5.51 -5.15 1.54
C THR A 16 5.96 -5.99 0.35
N VAL A 17 7.20 -5.81 -0.10
CA VAL A 17 7.81 -6.67 -1.13
C VAL A 17 8.84 -7.56 -0.48
N VAL A 18 8.71 -8.87 -0.68
CA VAL A 18 9.59 -9.90 -0.10
C VAL A 18 10.20 -10.77 -1.20
N GLU A 19 11.51 -10.96 -1.13
CA GLU A 19 12.26 -11.87 -1.98
C GLU A 19 12.40 -13.23 -1.29
N ASN A 20 11.98 -14.28 -1.99
CA ASN A 20 12.05 -15.69 -1.57
C ASN A 20 11.47 -15.95 -0.17
N GLY A 21 10.51 -15.13 0.27
CA GLY A 21 9.87 -15.25 1.59
C GLY A 21 10.79 -15.01 2.79
N ARG A 22 12.02 -14.54 2.59
CA ARG A 22 13.03 -14.39 3.65
C ARG A 22 13.60 -12.98 3.75
N LYS A 23 13.68 -12.27 2.62
CA LYS A 23 14.31 -10.95 2.56
C LYS A 23 13.27 -9.90 2.22
N VAL A 24 13.04 -8.97 3.14
CA VAL A 24 12.17 -7.81 2.89
C VAL A 24 12.94 -6.80 2.04
N LEU A 25 12.42 -6.49 0.85
CA LEU A 25 12.98 -5.48 -0.05
C LEU A 25 12.39 -4.09 0.24
N SER A 26 11.10 -4.04 0.59
CA SER A 26 10.44 -2.80 0.97
C SER A 26 9.27 -3.07 1.91
N ASN A 27 9.00 -2.10 2.77
CA ASN A 27 7.83 -2.09 3.64
C ASN A 27 7.30 -0.65 3.74
N ILE A 28 6.08 -0.42 3.27
CA ILE A 28 5.39 0.86 3.33
C ILE A 28 4.12 0.67 4.13
N VAL A 29 3.91 1.54 5.11
CA VAL A 29 2.69 1.59 5.91
C VAL A 29 2.14 3.01 5.84
N SER A 30 0.90 3.13 5.37
CA SER A 30 0.14 4.37 5.39
C SER A 30 -0.95 4.27 6.46
N SER A 31 -0.87 5.13 7.46
CA SER A 31 -1.82 5.18 8.56
C SER A 31 -2.77 6.35 8.39
N SER A 32 -4.08 6.09 8.43
CA SER A 32 -5.14 7.10 8.33
C SER A 32 -5.44 7.78 9.68
N VAL A 33 -4.64 7.53 10.72
CA VAL A 33 -4.82 8.08 12.09
C VAL A 33 -4.84 9.62 12.12
N LYS A 34 -4.16 10.30 11.19
CA LYS A 34 -4.24 11.77 11.07
C LYS A 34 -5.61 12.27 10.60
N LEU A 35 -6.35 11.47 9.85
CA LEU A 35 -7.65 11.80 9.30
C LEU A 35 -8.75 11.68 10.37
N HIS A 36 -8.68 10.66 11.23
CA HIS A 36 -9.64 10.46 12.32
C HIS A 36 -9.55 11.52 13.43
N ASN A 37 -8.36 12.08 13.69
CA ASN A 37 -8.19 13.19 14.63
C ASN A 37 -8.95 14.47 14.21
N LYS A 38 -9.17 14.68 12.91
CA LYS A 38 -9.89 15.84 12.40
C LYS A 38 -11.42 15.73 12.58
N TYR A 39 -11.95 14.51 12.61
CA TYR A 39 -13.40 14.26 12.64
C TYR A 39 -13.91 13.72 13.99
N LYS A 40 -13.06 13.62 15.02
CA LYS A 40 -13.41 13.12 16.38
C LYS A 40 -14.16 11.78 16.37
N GLY A 41 -13.91 10.93 15.38
CA GLY A 41 -14.58 9.66 15.17
C GLY A 41 -14.26 9.05 13.81
N ILE A 42 -14.58 7.76 13.66
CA ILE A 42 -14.38 7.01 12.41
C ILE A 42 -15.67 7.13 11.59
N VAL A 43 -15.58 7.76 10.42
CA VAL A 43 -16.70 7.82 9.46
C VAL A 43 -16.46 6.72 8.41
N PRO A 44 -17.27 5.64 8.38
CA PRO A 44 -16.99 4.47 7.55
C PRO A 44 -16.85 4.79 6.06
N GLU A 45 -17.68 5.70 5.54
CA GLU A 45 -17.65 6.12 4.14
C GLU A 45 -16.32 6.82 3.78
N ILE A 46 -15.85 7.70 4.66
CA ILE A 46 -14.59 8.44 4.44
C ILE A 46 -13.40 7.49 4.57
N ALA A 47 -13.40 6.60 5.58
CA ALA A 47 -12.34 5.62 5.78
C ALA A 47 -12.17 4.68 4.57
N ALA A 48 -13.27 4.12 4.06
CA ALA A 48 -13.24 3.25 2.88
C ALA A 48 -12.75 3.99 1.62
N ARG A 49 -13.18 5.24 1.43
CA ARG A 49 -12.77 6.06 0.28
C ARG A 49 -11.30 6.42 0.34
N GLU A 50 -10.77 6.71 1.52
CA GLU A 50 -9.35 7.00 1.71
C GLU A 50 -8.51 5.76 1.51
N GLN A 51 -8.89 4.59 2.05
CA GLN A 51 -8.19 3.32 1.79
C GLN A 51 -8.03 3.04 0.30
N VAL A 52 -9.09 3.20 -0.50
CA VAL A 52 -9.03 3.04 -1.97
C VAL A 52 -8.07 4.06 -2.61
N ARG A 53 -8.03 5.29 -2.11
CA ARG A 53 -7.08 6.31 -2.60
C ARG A 53 -5.63 5.99 -2.24
N VAL A 54 -5.37 5.45 -1.04
CA VAL A 54 -3.99 5.17 -0.58
C VAL A 54 -3.44 3.83 -1.05
N ILE A 55 -4.27 2.87 -1.47
CA ILE A 55 -3.79 1.54 -1.87
C ILE A 55 -2.81 1.60 -3.06
N ILE A 56 -3.14 2.36 -4.10
CA ILE A 56 -2.29 2.51 -5.29
C ILE A 56 -0.97 3.21 -4.98
N PRO A 57 -0.94 4.39 -4.31
CA PRO A 57 0.32 5.04 -3.98
C PRO A 57 1.18 4.22 -3.02
N VAL A 58 0.59 3.52 -2.04
CA VAL A 58 1.34 2.65 -1.11
C VAL A 58 2.00 1.49 -1.86
N VAL A 59 1.29 0.83 -2.77
CA VAL A 59 1.86 -0.24 -3.61
C VAL A 59 2.94 0.30 -4.54
N ASN A 60 2.70 1.44 -5.20
CA ASN A 60 3.70 2.06 -6.07
C ASN A 60 4.96 2.45 -5.28
N GLU A 61 4.83 2.98 -4.07
CA GLU A 61 5.96 3.35 -3.24
C GLU A 61 6.73 2.11 -2.76
N ALA A 62 6.03 1.03 -2.41
CA ALA A 62 6.64 -0.24 -2.02
C ALA A 62 7.42 -0.86 -3.19
N LEU A 63 6.85 -0.88 -4.38
CA LEU A 63 7.52 -1.37 -5.58
C LEU A 63 8.69 -0.46 -5.97
N ALA A 64 8.54 0.86 -5.85
CA ALA A 64 9.61 1.81 -6.18
C ALA A 64 10.81 1.70 -5.24
N LYS A 65 10.58 1.46 -3.93
CA LYS A 65 11.67 1.17 -2.98
C LYS A 65 12.33 -0.18 -3.24
N ALA A 66 11.58 -1.18 -3.67
CA ALA A 66 12.11 -2.52 -3.93
C ALA A 66 12.90 -2.61 -5.24
N PHE A 67 12.45 -1.92 -6.30
CA PHE A 67 12.96 -2.08 -7.67
C PHE A 67 13.50 -0.81 -8.33
N GLY A 68 13.39 0.36 -7.70
CA GLY A 68 13.77 1.65 -8.27
C GLY A 68 12.63 2.33 -9.07
N SER A 69 12.93 3.46 -9.73
CA SER A 69 11.95 4.37 -10.34
C SER A 69 10.95 3.66 -11.26
N ILE A 70 9.71 3.53 -10.78
CA ILE A 70 8.58 3.06 -11.58
C ILE A 70 8.17 4.22 -12.49
N ARG A 71 8.50 4.12 -13.77
CA ARG A 71 7.86 4.94 -14.79
C ARG A 71 6.38 4.55 -14.81
N SER A 72 5.50 5.54 -14.71
CA SER A 72 4.04 5.45 -14.61
C SER A 72 3.32 4.70 -15.76
N ASN A 73 4.06 4.02 -16.64
CA ASN A 73 3.58 3.26 -17.78
C ASN A 73 3.72 1.74 -17.63
N ASN A 74 4.11 1.22 -16.46
CA ASN A 74 4.25 -0.22 -16.29
C ASN A 74 2.87 -0.88 -16.19
N SER A 75 2.44 -1.46 -17.31
CA SER A 75 1.29 -2.35 -17.40
C SER A 75 1.61 -3.59 -16.56
N TYR A 76 1.10 -3.66 -15.33
CA TYR A 76 1.26 -4.85 -14.48
C TYR A 76 0.47 -5.99 -15.11
N LYS A 77 1.16 -6.82 -15.89
CA LYS A 77 0.58 -8.01 -16.53
C LYS A 77 0.43 -9.08 -15.44
N PHE A 78 -0.76 -9.15 -14.85
CA PHE A 78 -1.17 -10.32 -14.08
C PHE A 78 -1.30 -11.48 -15.07
N GLY A 79 -0.35 -12.41 -15.03
CA GLY A 79 -0.44 -13.66 -15.79
C GLY A 79 -1.64 -14.45 -15.28
N CYS A 80 -2.50 -14.85 -16.21
CA CYS A 80 -3.61 -15.77 -15.99
C CYS A 80 -3.10 -17.17 -15.64
#